data_AF-A0A2K4DQP8-F1
#
_entry.id   AF-A0A2K4DQP8-F1
#
_cell.length_a   1.000
_cell.length_b   1.000
_cell.length_c   1.000
_cell.angle_alpha   90.00
_cell.angle_beta   90.00
_cell.angle_gamma   90.00
#
_symmetry.space_group_name_H-M   'P 1'
#
loop_
_entity.id
_entity.type
_entity.pdbx_description
1 polymer ?
#
loop_
_entity_poly.entity_id
_entity_poly.type
_entity_poly.pdbx_seq_one_letter_code
_entity_poly.pdbx_strand_id
1 'polypeptide(L)'
;MKKLVAAFLVSGLVMTGVGVNHAEAASGNSIQTVQQLTQGQKSLENVTLGESIKNVTHKYGTPIYSKNPNNRESYYEYRTNKGVLVVTANGKKNQGYVTRVSMTYNEANGPTYNQVKKSVGQNALTRVQYNKISGNFGYIQKGNTSYQFGSNGTQDKNLKLYRIDIAK
;
A
#
# COMPACT_ATOMS: atom_id res chain seq x y z
N MET A 1 23.90 -69.23 -7.16
CA MET A 1 24.05 -68.13 -8.13
C MET A 1 24.11 -66.82 -7.38
N LYS A 2 25.13 -66.00 -7.67
CA LYS A 2 25.39 -64.68 -7.08
C LYS A 2 24.48 -63.61 -7.72
N LYS A 3 24.38 -62.44 -7.06
CA LYS A 3 23.91 -61.11 -7.55
C LYS A 3 22.39 -60.89 -7.39
N LEU A 4 21.86 -59.74 -6.94
CA LEU A 4 22.36 -58.38 -6.72
C LEU A 4 21.39 -57.68 -5.75
N VAL A 5 21.93 -56.99 -4.73
CA VAL A 5 21.18 -55.99 -3.94
C VAL A 5 21.14 -54.71 -4.78
N ALA A 6 19.96 -54.28 -5.19
CA ALA A 6 19.76 -52.97 -5.81
C ALA A 6 19.09 -52.05 -4.78
N ALA A 7 19.91 -51.21 -4.15
CA ALA A 7 19.46 -50.07 -3.37
C ALA A 7 18.93 -49.01 -4.35
N PHE A 8 17.63 -48.73 -4.31
CA PHE A 8 17.07 -47.56 -4.98
C PHE A 8 17.06 -46.38 -4.00
N LEU A 9 17.95 -45.43 -4.28
CA LEU A 9 18.02 -44.13 -3.64
C LEU A 9 16.85 -43.25 -4.08
N VAL A 10 16.19 -42.72 -3.06
CA VAL A 10 15.25 -41.60 -2.98
C VAL A 10 15.27 -40.61 -4.16
N SER A 11 14.11 -40.36 -4.75
CA SER A 11 13.73 -39.01 -5.17
C SER A 11 12.35 -38.69 -4.58
N GLY A 12 12.38 -38.14 -3.36
CA GLY A 12 11.21 -37.47 -2.82
C GLY A 12 10.94 -36.27 -3.70
N LEU A 13 9.93 -36.37 -4.56
CA LEU A 13 9.26 -35.18 -5.08
C LEU A 13 8.68 -34.48 -3.85
N VAL A 14 9.44 -33.55 -3.29
CA VAL A 14 8.84 -32.49 -2.48
C VAL A 14 8.01 -31.71 -3.48
N MET A 15 6.71 -32.03 -3.56
CA MET A 15 5.75 -31.08 -4.10
C MET A 15 5.93 -29.84 -3.23
N THR A 16 6.74 -28.90 -3.73
CA THR A 16 6.64 -27.51 -3.34
C THR A 16 5.29 -27.09 -3.87
N GLY A 17 4.24 -27.44 -3.11
CA GLY A 17 2.98 -26.76 -3.19
C GLY A 17 3.35 -25.31 -3.01
N VAL A 18 3.38 -24.58 -4.13
CA VAL A 18 3.37 -23.14 -4.14
C VAL A 18 1.99 -22.81 -3.58
N GLY A 19 1.88 -22.93 -2.26
CA GLY A 19 0.82 -22.35 -1.49
C GLY A 19 0.93 -20.89 -1.85
N VAL A 20 0.07 -20.48 -2.78
CA VAL A 20 -0.23 -19.08 -2.99
C VAL A 20 -0.89 -18.71 -1.66
N ASN A 21 -0.05 -18.37 -0.68
CA ASN A 21 -0.51 -17.66 0.49
C ASN A 21 -1.16 -16.44 -0.13
N HIS A 22 -2.50 -16.41 -0.12
CA HIS A 22 -3.24 -15.18 -0.26
C HIS A 22 -2.79 -14.31 0.90
N ALA A 23 -1.63 -13.67 0.73
CA ALA A 23 -1.22 -12.58 1.57
C ALA A 23 -2.34 -11.57 1.42
N GLU A 24 -3.13 -11.42 2.49
CA GLU A 24 -4.19 -10.42 2.53
C GLU A 24 -3.60 -9.09 2.03
N ALA A 25 -4.30 -8.44 1.11
CA ALA A 25 -3.86 -7.15 0.60
C ALA A 25 -3.68 -6.19 1.78
N ALA A 26 -2.60 -5.40 1.78
CA ALA A 26 -2.36 -4.48 2.88
C ALA A 26 -3.56 -3.53 2.99
N SER A 27 -4.22 -3.50 4.14
CA SER A 27 -5.53 -2.87 4.29
C SER A 27 -5.69 -2.30 5.70
N GLY A 28 -6.29 -1.13 5.78
CA GLY A 28 -6.45 -0.39 7.03
C GLY A 28 -5.20 0.37 7.46
N ASN A 29 -5.44 1.30 8.37
CA ASN A 29 -4.46 2.22 8.93
C ASN A 29 -3.68 1.57 10.09
N SER A 30 -2.90 0.52 9.81
CA SER A 30 -2.24 -0.32 10.83
C SER A 30 -0.73 -0.44 10.63
N ILE A 31 -0.01 -0.88 11.67
CA ILE A 31 1.43 -1.17 11.54
C ILE A 31 1.68 -2.42 10.69
N GLN A 32 0.73 -3.36 10.65
CA GLN A 32 0.80 -4.57 9.83
C GLN A 32 0.77 -4.19 8.34
N THR A 33 -0.10 -3.25 7.96
CA THR A 33 -0.13 -2.68 6.59
C THR A 33 1.24 -2.11 6.22
N VAL A 34 1.85 -1.32 7.11
CA VAL A 34 3.18 -0.73 6.90
C VAL A 34 4.26 -1.81 6.72
N GLN A 35 4.22 -2.87 7.53
CA GLN A 35 5.17 -3.98 7.46
C GLN A 35 5.04 -4.75 6.15
N GLN A 36 3.82 -5.10 5.74
CA GLN A 36 3.55 -5.78 4.48
C GLN A 36 4.05 -4.96 3.29
N LEU A 37 3.76 -3.65 3.26
CA LEU A 37 4.25 -2.76 2.20
C LEU A 37 5.78 -2.65 2.22
N THR A 38 6.40 -2.61 3.39
CA THR A 38 7.87 -2.60 3.53
C THR A 38 8.52 -3.91 3.03
N GLN A 39 7.79 -5.03 3.13
CA GLN A 39 8.19 -6.34 2.60
C GLN A 39 7.89 -6.53 1.11
N GLY A 40 7.37 -5.49 0.43
CA GLY A 40 7.16 -5.51 -1.02
C GLY A 40 5.74 -5.86 -1.47
N GLN A 41 4.76 -5.87 -0.56
CA GLN A 41 3.34 -5.96 -0.94
C GLN A 41 2.98 -4.81 -1.89
N LYS A 42 2.27 -5.12 -2.98
CA LYS A 42 1.92 -4.17 -4.06
C LYS A 42 0.44 -3.77 -4.06
N SER A 43 -0.27 -4.17 -3.02
CA SER A 43 -1.69 -3.92 -2.86
C SER A 43 -1.95 -3.06 -1.62
N LEU A 44 -2.80 -2.06 -1.77
CA LEU A 44 -3.31 -1.22 -0.68
C LEU A 44 -4.83 -1.13 -0.81
N GLU A 45 -5.55 -1.40 0.28
CA GLU A 45 -7.02 -1.43 0.32
C GLU A 45 -7.58 -2.27 -0.85
N ASN A 46 -7.13 -3.52 -1.01
CA ASN A 46 -7.57 -4.44 -2.08
C ASN A 46 -7.39 -3.93 -3.53
N VAL A 47 -6.62 -2.86 -3.71
CA VAL A 47 -6.21 -2.35 -5.02
C VAL A 47 -4.74 -2.66 -5.26
N THR A 48 -4.46 -3.38 -6.34
CA THR A 48 -3.11 -3.87 -6.69
C THR A 48 -2.50 -3.04 -7.80
N LEU A 49 -1.25 -2.60 -7.64
CA LEU A 49 -0.49 -1.96 -8.71
C LEU A 49 -0.46 -2.86 -9.96
N GLY A 50 -0.84 -2.29 -11.10
CA GLY A 50 -0.95 -2.98 -12.38
C GLY A 50 -2.29 -3.68 -12.64
N GLU A 51 -3.25 -3.69 -11.71
CA GLU A 51 -4.58 -4.23 -12.01
C GLU A 51 -5.36 -3.32 -12.98
N SER A 52 -6.35 -3.87 -13.68
CA SER A 52 -7.21 -3.08 -14.56
C SER A 52 -8.13 -2.16 -13.74
N ILE A 53 -8.25 -0.90 -14.16
CA ILE A 53 -9.16 0.04 -13.52
C ILE A 53 -10.63 -0.40 -13.63
N LYS A 54 -10.98 -1.23 -14.62
CA LYS A 54 -12.31 -1.84 -14.74
C LYS A 54 -12.61 -2.73 -13.53
N ASN A 55 -11.63 -3.49 -13.05
CA ASN A 55 -11.79 -4.36 -11.88
C ASN A 55 -11.94 -3.52 -10.61
N VAL A 56 -11.16 -2.44 -10.48
CA VAL A 56 -11.30 -1.49 -9.36
C VAL A 56 -12.69 -0.88 -9.35
N THR A 57 -13.17 -0.40 -10.49
CA THR A 57 -14.51 0.19 -10.64
C THR A 57 -15.60 -0.82 -10.29
N HIS A 58 -15.42 -2.09 -10.65
CA HIS A 58 -16.37 -3.14 -10.28
C HIS A 58 -16.40 -3.40 -8.76
N LYS A 59 -15.24 -3.35 -8.09
CA LYS A 59 -15.13 -3.53 -6.63
C LYS A 59 -15.70 -2.34 -5.83
N TYR A 60 -15.44 -1.11 -6.28
CA TYR A 60 -15.71 0.12 -5.51
C TYR A 60 -16.88 0.95 -6.04
N GLY A 61 -17.50 0.57 -7.15
CA GLY A 61 -18.60 1.30 -7.77
C GLY A 61 -18.13 2.44 -8.68
N THR A 62 -18.97 3.46 -8.84
CA THR A 62 -18.69 4.58 -9.75
C THR A 62 -17.81 5.63 -9.06
N PRO A 63 -16.62 5.96 -9.62
CA PRO A 63 -15.74 6.97 -9.05
C PRO A 63 -16.10 8.38 -9.49
N ILE A 64 -15.61 9.37 -8.75
CA ILE A 64 -15.37 10.71 -9.30
C ILE A 64 -14.14 10.61 -10.20
N TYR A 65 -14.33 10.86 -11.49
CA TYR A 65 -13.28 10.74 -12.49
C TYR A 65 -12.71 12.11 -12.85
N SER A 66 -11.38 12.22 -12.84
CA SER A 66 -10.67 13.37 -13.39
C SER A 66 -9.43 12.93 -14.14
N LYS A 67 -8.80 13.86 -14.85
CA LYS A 67 -7.62 13.61 -15.67
C LYS A 67 -6.64 14.75 -15.52
N ASN A 68 -5.35 14.43 -15.58
CA ASN A 68 -4.34 15.48 -15.55
C ASN A 68 -4.34 16.29 -16.87
N PRO A 69 -3.85 17.55 -16.84
CA PRO A 69 -3.91 18.43 -18.02
C PRO A 69 -3.20 17.87 -19.27
N ASN A 70 -2.14 17.07 -19.07
CA ASN A 70 -1.38 16.46 -20.17
C ASN A 70 -1.99 15.15 -20.68
N ASN A 71 -3.17 14.74 -20.17
CA ASN A 71 -3.91 13.56 -20.60
C ASN A 71 -3.21 12.20 -20.42
N ARG A 72 -2.12 12.12 -19.65
CA ARG A 72 -1.36 10.88 -19.41
C ARG A 72 -1.84 10.08 -18.21
N GLU A 73 -2.42 10.74 -17.21
CA GLU A 73 -2.90 10.11 -15.99
C GLU A 73 -4.38 10.37 -15.79
N SER A 74 -5.10 9.32 -15.42
CA SER A 74 -6.49 9.39 -14.97
C SER A 74 -6.55 9.14 -13.47
N TYR A 75 -7.40 9.89 -12.77
CA TYR A 75 -7.65 9.76 -11.34
C TYR A 75 -9.08 9.28 -11.12
N TYR A 76 -9.23 8.27 -10.26
CA TYR A 76 -10.50 7.66 -9.89
C TYR A 76 -10.60 7.73 -8.38
N GLU A 77 -11.45 8.63 -7.89
CA GLU A 77 -11.68 8.84 -6.47
C GLU A 77 -12.94 8.08 -6.02
N TYR A 78 -12.77 7.26 -4.98
CA TYR A 78 -13.83 6.49 -4.34
C TYR A 78 -13.95 6.92 -2.88
N ARG A 79 -15.16 7.31 -2.48
CA ARG A 79 -15.48 7.55 -1.06
C ARG A 79 -15.81 6.21 -0.40
N THR A 80 -15.10 5.89 0.66
CA THR A 80 -15.29 4.67 1.45
C THR A 80 -15.68 5.03 2.89
N ASN A 81 -16.12 4.05 3.66
CA ASN A 81 -16.35 4.24 5.10
C ASN A 81 -15.05 4.53 5.89
N LYS A 82 -13.88 4.13 5.38
CA LYS A 82 -12.57 4.37 5.99
C LYS A 82 -11.98 5.74 5.63
N GLY A 83 -12.42 6.33 4.52
CA GLY A 83 -11.88 7.57 3.97
C GLY A 83 -11.90 7.60 2.44
N VAL A 84 -10.97 8.32 1.83
CA VAL A 84 -10.92 8.55 0.39
C VAL A 84 -9.81 7.72 -0.26
N LEU A 85 -10.20 6.85 -1.18
CA LEU A 85 -9.31 6.04 -2.00
C LEU A 85 -9.16 6.70 -3.37
N VAL A 86 -7.95 7.13 -3.72
CA VAL A 86 -7.62 7.65 -5.05
C VAL A 86 -6.74 6.65 -5.79
N VAL A 87 -7.26 6.14 -6.90
CA VAL A 87 -6.54 5.24 -7.79
C VAL A 87 -6.13 6.01 -9.04
N THR A 88 -4.83 6.02 -9.32
CA THR A 88 -4.28 6.61 -10.54
C THR A 88 -4.02 5.50 -11.55
N ALA A 89 -4.43 5.72 -12.79
CA ALA A 89 -4.17 4.78 -13.88
C ALA A 89 -3.61 5.49 -15.11
N ASN A 90 -2.77 4.78 -15.86
CA ASN A 90 -2.33 5.18 -17.19
C ASN A 90 -3.31 4.70 -18.26
N GLY A 91 -3.24 5.26 -19.47
CA GLY A 91 -4.07 4.83 -20.59
C GLY A 91 -5.46 5.49 -20.64
N LYS A 92 -6.37 4.89 -21.42
CA LYS A 92 -7.72 5.44 -21.65
C LYS A 92 -8.63 5.22 -20.44
N LYS A 93 -9.63 6.09 -20.28
CA LYS A 93 -10.66 5.95 -19.24
C LYS A 93 -11.25 4.53 -19.29
N ASN A 94 -11.35 3.88 -18.14
CA ASN A 94 -11.90 2.52 -17.96
C ASN A 94 -11.12 1.39 -18.67
N GLN A 95 -9.99 1.68 -19.30
CA GLN A 95 -9.14 0.70 -20.01
C GLN A 95 -7.70 0.69 -19.50
N GLY A 96 -7.42 1.56 -18.52
CA GLY A 96 -6.10 1.74 -17.94
C GLY A 96 -5.71 0.72 -16.90
N TYR A 97 -4.44 0.80 -16.48
CA TYR A 97 -3.87 -0.02 -15.42
C TYR A 97 -3.38 0.86 -14.26
N VAL A 98 -3.57 0.37 -13.04
CA VAL A 98 -3.21 1.09 -11.82
C VAL A 98 -1.71 1.35 -11.75
N THR A 99 -1.32 2.61 -11.59
CA THR A 99 0.07 3.04 -11.40
C THR A 99 0.34 3.56 -9.99
N ARG A 100 -0.70 4.02 -9.29
CA ARG A 100 -0.61 4.51 -7.91
C ARG A 100 -1.93 4.30 -7.17
N VAL A 101 -1.83 3.98 -5.89
CA VAL A 101 -2.95 3.88 -4.96
C VAL A 101 -2.67 4.80 -3.79
N SER A 102 -3.63 5.67 -3.45
CA SER A 102 -3.55 6.57 -2.31
C SER A 102 -4.77 6.37 -1.45
N MET A 103 -4.57 6.03 -0.17
CA MET A 103 -5.65 5.96 0.81
C MET A 103 -5.44 7.05 1.85
N THR A 104 -6.40 7.98 1.95
CA THR A 104 -6.49 8.95 3.04
C THR A 104 -7.59 8.51 3.98
N TYR A 105 -7.25 8.22 5.23
CA TYR A 105 -8.18 7.79 6.27
C TYR A 105 -8.90 8.99 6.89
N ASN A 106 -10.15 8.80 7.32
CA ASN A 106 -10.97 9.83 7.96
C ASN A 106 -10.33 10.40 9.24
N GLU A 107 -9.59 9.55 9.95
CA GLU A 107 -8.94 9.91 11.21
C GLU A 107 -7.46 9.57 11.18
N ALA A 108 -6.65 10.43 11.80
CA ALA A 108 -5.26 10.15 12.12
C ALA A 108 -5.17 9.25 13.36
N ASN A 109 -5.67 8.01 13.25
CA ASN A 109 -5.71 7.05 14.36
C ASN A 109 -4.77 5.84 14.17
N GLY A 110 -3.95 5.86 13.12
CA GLY A 110 -3.00 4.80 12.80
C GLY A 110 -1.75 4.77 13.67
N PRO A 111 -0.74 3.97 13.30
CA PRO A 111 0.53 3.92 14.02
C PRO A 111 1.22 5.29 14.05
N THR A 112 1.98 5.53 15.10
CA THR A 112 2.75 6.77 15.28
C THR A 112 3.88 6.89 14.26
N TYR A 113 4.31 8.12 13.99
CA TYR A 113 5.48 8.42 13.15
C TYR A 113 6.71 7.59 13.56
N ASN A 114 6.98 7.48 14.86
CA ASN A 114 8.14 6.73 15.36
C ASN A 114 8.01 5.22 15.13
N GLN A 115 6.82 4.65 15.29
CA GLN A 115 6.57 3.23 14.99
C GLN A 115 6.78 2.93 13.50
N VAL A 116 6.25 3.79 12.62
CA VAL A 116 6.43 3.63 11.17
C VAL A 116 7.89 3.82 10.78
N LYS A 117 8.57 4.85 11.30
CA LYS A 117 10.01 5.08 11.05
C LYS A 117 10.85 3.86 11.43
N LYS A 118 10.58 3.26 12.59
CA LYS A 118 11.24 2.03 13.04
C LYS A 118 10.97 0.86 12.09
N SER A 119 9.73 0.70 11.64
CA SER A 119 9.33 -0.40 10.74
C SER A 119 9.92 -0.27 9.33
N VAL A 120 9.94 0.94 8.79
CA VAL A 120 10.41 1.20 7.42
C VAL A 120 11.95 1.15 7.33
N GLY A 121 12.63 1.48 8.43
CA GLY A 121 14.08 1.40 8.57
C GLY A 121 14.81 2.73 8.35
N GLN A 122 16.10 2.77 8.67
CA GLN A 122 16.88 4.01 8.75
C GLN A 122 17.13 4.70 7.40
N ASN A 123 17.05 3.97 6.28
CA ASN A 123 17.32 4.52 4.95
C ASN A 123 16.10 5.23 4.32
N ALA A 124 15.01 5.40 5.08
CA ALA A 124 13.83 6.13 4.61
C ALA A 124 14.11 7.64 4.58
N LEU A 125 13.59 8.33 3.57
CA LEU A 125 13.48 9.78 3.62
C LEU A 125 12.43 10.14 4.68
N THR A 126 12.78 11.03 5.61
CA THR A 126 11.89 11.41 6.70
C THR A 126 11.86 12.92 6.89
N ARG A 127 10.68 13.46 7.21
CA ARG A 127 10.48 14.87 7.56
C ARG A 127 9.46 14.96 8.67
N VAL A 128 9.72 15.81 9.65
CA VAL A 128 8.78 16.15 10.72
C VAL A 128 8.78 17.65 10.94
N GLN A 129 7.60 18.23 11.13
CA GLN A 129 7.41 19.64 11.39
C GLN A 129 6.33 19.83 12.45
N TYR A 130 6.64 20.65 13.45
CA TYR A 130 5.68 21.06 14.47
C TYR A 130 5.41 22.55 14.31
N ASN A 131 4.14 22.94 14.16
CA ASN A 131 3.76 24.33 13.96
C ASN A 131 2.50 24.66 14.76
N LYS A 132 2.57 25.74 15.54
CA LYS A 132 1.48 26.18 16.44
C LYS A 132 0.26 26.76 15.70
N ILE A 133 0.41 27.10 14.42
CA ILE A 133 -0.60 27.74 13.57
C ILE A 133 -1.15 26.73 12.57
N SER A 134 -0.30 26.16 11.71
CA SER A 134 -0.72 25.30 10.60
C SER A 134 -0.91 23.83 10.96
N GLY A 135 -0.65 23.44 12.21
CA GLY A 135 -0.67 22.04 12.65
C GLY A 135 0.65 21.31 12.45
N ASN A 136 0.70 20.11 13.01
CA ASN A 136 1.89 19.26 12.99
C ASN A 136 1.80 18.29 11.81
N PHE A 137 2.94 18.03 11.17
CA PHE A 137 3.04 17.19 9.98
C PHE A 137 4.24 16.25 10.06
N GLY A 138 4.03 15.02 9.62
CA GLY A 138 5.10 14.05 9.41
C GLY A 138 5.02 13.44 8.03
N TYR A 139 6.17 13.04 7.51
CA TYR A 139 6.31 12.35 6.24
C TYR A 139 7.43 11.32 6.31
N ILE A 140 7.16 10.12 5.80
CA ILE A 140 8.16 9.06 5.63
C ILE A 140 7.99 8.49 4.23
N GLN A 141 9.09 8.31 3.50
CA GLN A 141 9.10 7.66 2.19
C GLN A 141 10.24 6.64 2.10
N LYS A 142 9.94 5.47 1.54
CA LYS A 142 10.94 4.48 1.14
C LYS A 142 10.58 3.93 -0.22
N GLY A 143 11.47 4.15 -1.20
CA GLY A 143 11.18 3.84 -2.60
C GLY A 143 9.91 4.56 -3.06
N ASN A 144 8.96 3.78 -3.60
CA ASN A 144 7.71 4.27 -4.16
C ASN A 144 6.53 4.22 -3.17
N THR A 145 6.81 4.04 -1.88
CA THR A 145 5.80 4.05 -0.81
C THR A 145 6.02 5.24 0.11
N SER A 146 4.97 6.02 0.38
CA SER A 146 5.01 7.11 1.33
C SER A 146 3.87 7.09 2.35
N TYR A 147 4.15 7.66 3.51
CA TYR A 147 3.30 7.70 4.69
C TYR A 147 3.22 9.14 5.17
N GLN A 148 2.00 9.66 5.39
CA GLN A 148 1.78 11.00 5.90
C GLN A 148 1.08 10.97 7.26
N PHE A 149 1.52 11.87 8.13
CA PHE A 149 1.14 11.90 9.54
C PHE A 149 0.62 13.28 9.92
N GLY A 150 -0.37 13.29 10.80
CA GLY A 150 -0.96 14.49 11.38
C GLY A 150 -1.25 14.27 12.85
N SER A 151 -1.67 15.33 13.53
CA SER A 151 -2.13 15.28 14.91
C SER A 151 -3.54 15.86 15.01
N ASN A 152 -4.23 15.57 16.11
CA ASN A 152 -5.59 16.09 16.35
C ASN A 152 -5.61 17.59 16.70
N GLY A 153 -4.45 18.22 16.86
CA GLY A 153 -4.31 19.63 17.16
C GLY A 153 -2.87 20.10 17.15
N THR A 154 -2.66 21.42 17.16
CA THR A 154 -1.33 22.06 17.04
C THR A 154 -0.43 21.79 18.26
N GLN A 155 -1.01 21.52 19.43
CA GLN A 155 -0.28 21.19 20.66
C GLN A 155 0.06 19.70 20.79
N ASP A 156 -0.66 18.83 20.07
CA ASP A 156 -0.44 17.39 20.12
C ASP A 156 0.74 17.01 19.21
N LYS A 157 1.87 16.69 19.83
CA LYS A 157 3.08 16.26 19.11
C LYS A 157 3.05 14.78 18.72
N ASN A 158 2.00 14.04 19.07
CA ASN A 158 1.86 12.63 18.72
C ASN A 158 1.30 12.48 17.30
N LEU A 159 2.20 12.51 16.32
CA LEU A 159 1.87 12.34 14.92
C LEU A 159 1.45 10.89 14.62
N LYS A 160 0.22 10.72 14.12
CA LYS A 160 -0.36 9.44 13.72
C LYS A 160 -0.60 9.37 12.23
N LEU A 161 -0.40 8.18 11.68
CA LEU A 161 -0.60 7.90 10.26
C LEU A 161 -2.05 8.18 9.87
N TYR A 162 -2.24 8.89 8.75
CA TYR A 162 -3.57 9.11 8.17
C TYR A 162 -3.59 8.93 6.65
N ARG A 163 -2.44 8.80 5.99
CA ARG A 163 -2.39 8.57 4.55
C ARG A 163 -1.24 7.65 4.16
N ILE A 164 -1.54 6.74 3.26
CA ILE A 164 -0.59 5.81 2.65
C ILE A 164 -0.69 5.96 1.13
N ASP A 165 0.45 6.12 0.47
CA ASP A 165 0.56 6.13 -0.98
C ASP A 165 1.53 5.02 -1.43
N ILE A 166 1.14 4.22 -2.42
CA ILE A 166 2.02 3.26 -3.11
C ILE A 166 2.02 3.55 -4.62
N ALA A 167 3.18 3.42 -5.26
CA ALA A 167 3.35 3.63 -6.71
C ALA A 167 4.22 2.55 -7.34
N LYS A 168 4.07 2.38 -8.67
CA LYS A 168 4.88 1.46 -9.49
C LYS A 168 6.32 1.94 -9.61
#